data_AF-A0A3N6F9T5-F1
#
_entry.id   AF-A0A3N6F9T5-F1
#
_cell.length_a   1.000
_cell.length_b   1.000
_cell.length_c   1.000
_cell.angle_alpha   90.00
_cell.angle_beta   90.00
_cell.angle_gamma   90.00
#
_symmetry.space_group_name_H-M   'P 1'
#
loop_
_entity.id
_entity.type
_entity.pdbx_description
1 polymer ?
#
loop_
_entity_poly.entity_id
_entity_poly.type
_entity_poly.pdbx_seq_one_letter_code
_entity_poly.pdbx_strand_id
1 'polypeptide(L)'
;MLQKAAHDIDVLHRLAGGYARDVRALGDLMVYGGNPHRRAPGVPKADDWYTKDGHWPPHTQRALNPVIDVEDVSLLNMRLDNGVLASYQQCHFTPDYWRNYTAGIRATSSLRTGGTPERVPVLDPELVAHFERGQSRG
;
A
#
# COMPACT_ATOMS: atom_id res chain seq x y z
N MET A 1 7.88 7.79 1.28
CA MET A 1 6.76 7.32 0.45
C MET A 1 7.16 6.12 -0.40
N LEU A 2 8.17 6.25 -1.26
CA LEU A 2 8.59 5.21 -2.21
C LEU A 2 8.89 3.84 -1.56
N GLN A 3 9.58 3.81 -0.41
CA GLN A 3 9.98 2.55 0.23
C GLN A 3 8.79 1.67 0.64
N LYS A 4 7.67 2.26 1.10
CA LYS A 4 6.52 1.49 1.56
C LYS A 4 5.73 0.91 0.40
N ALA A 5 5.48 1.72 -0.62
CA ALA A 5 4.79 1.31 -1.83
C ALA A 5 5.61 0.29 -2.63
N ALA A 6 6.92 0.46 -2.74
CA ALA A 6 7.79 -0.52 -3.38
C ALA A 6 7.66 -1.89 -2.71
N HIS A 7 7.61 -1.93 -1.37
CA HIS A 7 7.45 -3.18 -0.63
C HIS A 7 6.09 -3.85 -0.86
N ASP A 8 4.99 -3.08 -0.93
CA ASP A 8 3.66 -3.63 -1.27
C ASP A 8 3.62 -4.19 -2.69
N ILE A 9 4.24 -3.48 -3.63
CA ILE A 9 4.31 -3.86 -5.04
C ILE A 9 5.19 -5.10 -5.23
N ASP A 10 6.30 -5.22 -4.50
CA ASP A 10 7.14 -6.43 -4.50
C ASP A 10 6.37 -7.64 -3.98
N VAL A 11 5.60 -7.47 -2.90
CA VAL A 11 4.69 -8.52 -2.40
C VAL A 11 3.65 -8.90 -3.46
N LEU A 12 3.05 -7.92 -4.12
CA LEU A 12 2.09 -8.14 -5.20
C LEU A 12 2.72 -8.92 -6.36
N HIS A 13 3.92 -8.54 -6.81
CA HIS A 13 4.64 -9.27 -7.86
C HIS A 13 4.95 -10.71 -7.44
N ARG A 14 5.37 -10.92 -6.18
CA ARG A 14 5.64 -12.25 -5.64
C ARG A 14 4.38 -13.11 -5.59
N LEU A 15 3.26 -12.56 -5.10
CA LEU A 15 1.99 -13.26 -4.98
C LEU A 15 1.35 -13.57 -6.33
N ALA A 16 1.46 -12.64 -7.28
CA ALA A 16 0.89 -12.80 -8.61
C ALA A 16 1.79 -13.59 -9.56
N GLY A 17 3.04 -13.86 -9.19
CA GLY A 17 3.99 -14.60 -10.01
C GLY A 17 4.31 -13.90 -11.33
N GLY A 18 4.39 -12.58 -11.33
CA GLY A 18 4.62 -11.77 -12.53
C GLY A 18 4.96 -10.32 -12.20
N TYR A 19 5.53 -9.59 -13.15
CA TYR A 19 5.91 -8.18 -13.00
C TYR A 19 4.98 -7.25 -13.76
N ALA A 20 4.76 -6.05 -13.25
CA ALA A 20 3.98 -5.03 -13.93
C ALA A 20 4.59 -4.71 -15.31
N ARG A 21 3.75 -4.79 -16.36
CA ARG A 21 4.08 -4.41 -17.75
C ARG A 21 3.46 -3.06 -18.11
N ASP A 22 2.22 -2.81 -17.71
CA ASP A 22 1.53 -1.53 -17.90
C ASP A 22 0.98 -1.02 -16.58
N VAL A 23 1.11 0.28 -16.33
CA VAL A 23 0.61 0.94 -15.11
C VAL A 23 -0.17 2.18 -15.50
N ARG A 24 -1.34 2.37 -14.89
CA ARG A 24 -2.11 3.61 -14.88
C ARG A 24 -2.17 4.11 -13.45
N ALA A 25 -1.71 5.33 -13.22
CA ALA A 25 -1.62 5.91 -11.89
C ALA A 25 -2.38 7.23 -11.83
N LEU A 26 -3.03 7.45 -10.69
CA LEU A 26 -3.65 8.70 -10.29
C LEU A 26 -3.22 8.97 -8.84
N GLY A 27 -3.00 10.23 -8.50
CA GLY A 27 -2.63 10.62 -7.15
C GLY A 27 -2.90 12.10 -6.93
N ASP A 28 -3.02 12.48 -5.67
CA ASP A 28 -3.24 13.87 -5.28
C ASP A 28 -2.67 14.13 -3.88
N LEU A 29 -2.40 15.39 -3.60
CA LEU A 29 -2.01 15.90 -2.29
C LEU A 29 -3.23 16.57 -1.65
N MET A 30 -4.14 15.74 -1.13
CA MET A 30 -5.50 16.15 -0.75
C MET A 30 -5.56 16.81 0.63
N VAL A 31 -4.73 16.40 1.57
CA VAL A 31 -4.86 16.75 3.00
C VAL A 31 -3.63 17.49 3.51
N TYR A 32 -2.46 16.89 3.36
CA TYR A 32 -1.26 17.43 4.00
C TYR A 32 -0.69 18.65 3.29
N GLY A 33 -1.00 18.86 2.01
CA GLY A 33 -0.59 20.05 1.25
C GLY A 33 -1.14 21.33 1.85
N GLY A 34 -2.40 21.32 2.27
CA GLY A 34 -3.08 22.47 2.87
C GLY A 34 -2.79 22.69 4.36
N ASN A 35 -2.08 21.78 5.04
CA ASN A 35 -1.80 21.93 6.48
C ASN A 35 -0.67 22.96 6.72
N PRO A 36 -0.95 24.09 7.41
CA PRO A 36 0.02 25.16 7.58
C PRO A 36 1.09 24.86 8.65
N HIS A 37 0.94 23.80 9.44
CA HIS A 37 1.77 23.51 10.61
C HIS A 37 3.09 22.82 10.25
N ARG A 38 3.89 23.54 9.47
CA ARG A 38 5.22 23.16 8.98
C ARG A 38 6.28 23.48 10.03
N ARG A 39 7.35 22.69 10.08
CA ARG A 39 8.60 23.06 10.79
C ARG A 39 9.42 23.99 9.91
N ALA A 40 10.26 24.82 10.53
CA ALA A 40 11.20 25.66 9.77
C ALA A 40 12.25 24.80 9.05
N PRO A 41 12.77 25.25 7.88
CA PRO A 41 13.88 24.58 7.20
C PRO A 41 15.08 24.37 8.13
N GLY A 42 15.71 23.20 8.06
CA GLY A 42 16.86 22.85 8.89
C GLY A 42 16.53 22.38 10.31
N VAL A 43 15.28 22.50 10.78
CA VAL A 43 14.86 21.94 12.07
C VAL A 43 14.66 20.41 11.92
N PRO A 44 15.37 19.58 12.70
CA PRO A 44 15.18 18.13 12.68
C PRO A 44 13.75 17.73 13.08
N LYS A 45 13.28 16.60 12.58
CA LYS A 45 12.05 15.99 13.10
C LYS A 45 12.33 15.45 14.51
N ALA A 46 11.39 15.62 15.43
CA ALA A 46 11.44 14.92 16.72
C ALA A 46 11.30 13.40 16.52
N ASP A 47 11.75 12.60 17.50
CA ASP A 47 11.66 11.13 17.46
C ASP A 47 10.23 10.59 17.69
N ASP A 48 9.21 11.45 17.59
CA ASP A 48 7.79 11.19 17.79
C ASP A 48 7.10 10.59 16.56
N TRP A 49 7.84 9.81 15.76
CA TRP A 49 7.39 9.37 14.44
C TRP A 49 6.18 8.42 14.47
N TYR A 50 5.89 7.79 15.61
CA TYR A 50 4.73 6.92 15.82
C TYR A 50 4.16 7.11 17.22
N THR A 51 2.87 7.44 17.26
CA THR A 51 2.04 7.38 18.47
C THR A 51 0.73 6.69 18.10
N LYS A 52 0.25 5.79 18.96
CA LYS A 52 -0.94 4.96 18.70
C LYS A 52 -2.19 5.80 18.34
N ASP A 53 -2.29 6.99 18.92
CA ASP A 53 -3.43 7.90 18.75
C ASP A 53 -3.07 9.28 18.13
N GLY A 54 -1.78 9.60 17.95
CA GLY A 54 -1.34 11.00 17.81
C GLY A 54 -1.29 11.57 16.39
N HIS A 55 -1.94 10.92 15.42
CA HIS A 55 -1.90 11.35 14.02
C HIS A 55 -3.28 11.53 13.37
N TRP A 56 -4.34 11.32 14.17
CA TRP A 56 -5.73 11.48 13.75
C TRP A 56 -6.46 12.50 14.65
N PRO A 57 -7.34 13.37 14.11
CA PRO A 57 -7.58 13.56 12.69
C PRO A 57 -6.41 14.27 11.98
N PRO A 58 -6.20 14.08 10.66
CA PRO A 58 -4.94 14.41 9.98
C PRO A 58 -4.50 15.88 10.09
N HIS A 59 -5.46 16.80 10.23
CA HIS A 59 -5.22 18.24 10.37
C HIS A 59 -4.65 18.64 11.75
N THR A 60 -4.67 17.75 12.75
CA THR A 60 -4.05 18.00 14.07
C THR A 60 -2.54 17.84 14.06
N GLN A 61 -1.98 17.23 13.01
CA GLN A 61 -0.53 17.06 12.91
C GLN A 61 0.18 18.41 12.87
N ARG A 62 1.33 18.45 13.54
CA ARG A 62 2.23 19.59 13.67
C ARG A 62 3.65 19.18 13.30
N ALA A 63 4.55 20.15 13.18
CA ALA A 63 5.96 19.92 12.85
C ALA A 63 6.17 19.11 11.56
N LEU A 64 5.25 19.28 10.59
CA LEU A 64 5.33 18.65 9.28
C LEU A 64 6.56 19.15 8.50
N ASN A 65 7.02 18.37 7.52
CA ASN A 65 8.14 18.78 6.65
C ASN A 65 7.87 20.17 6.04
N PRO A 66 8.85 21.10 5.99
CA PRO A 66 8.68 22.42 5.37
C PRO A 66 8.17 22.34 3.93
N VAL A 67 8.53 21.29 3.19
CA VAL A 67 8.08 21.02 1.82
C VAL A 67 7.29 19.71 1.83
N ILE A 68 6.05 19.76 1.34
CA ILE A 68 5.25 18.58 1.02
C ILE A 68 4.79 18.74 -0.41
N ASP A 69 5.49 18.07 -1.30
CA ASP A 69 5.31 18.04 -2.75
C ASP A 69 5.05 16.61 -3.27
N VAL A 70 4.80 15.69 -2.35
CA VAL A 70 4.47 14.29 -2.62
C VAL A 70 3.01 14.03 -2.29
N GLU A 71 2.36 13.19 -3.08
CA GLU A 71 0.97 12.79 -2.92
C GLU A 71 0.73 12.10 -1.57
N ASP A 72 -0.44 12.35 -0.99
CA ASP A 72 -0.91 11.65 0.21
C ASP A 72 -1.99 10.60 -0.09
N VAL A 73 -2.47 10.56 -1.34
CA VAL A 73 -3.23 9.46 -1.94
C VAL A 73 -2.59 9.04 -3.26
N SER A 74 -2.44 7.73 -3.46
CA SER A 74 -2.01 7.16 -4.74
C SER A 74 -2.84 5.93 -5.09
N LEU A 75 -3.25 5.83 -6.35
CA LEU A 75 -4.07 4.77 -6.92
C LEU A 75 -3.39 4.26 -8.18
N LEU A 76 -3.08 2.97 -8.23
CA LEU A 76 -2.45 2.32 -9.36
C LEU A 76 -3.30 1.14 -9.83
N ASN A 77 -3.52 1.06 -11.14
CA ASN A 77 -4.01 -0.12 -11.83
C ASN A 77 -2.90 -0.67 -12.72
N MET A 78 -2.66 -1.97 -12.64
CA MET A 78 -1.52 -2.64 -13.27
C MET A 78 -1.98 -3.85 -14.09
N ARG A 79 -1.34 -4.04 -15.24
CA ARG A 79 -1.35 -5.30 -15.99
C ARG A 79 0.02 -5.94 -15.87
N LEU A 80 0.06 -7.17 -15.39
CA LEU A 80 1.29 -7.94 -15.23
C LEU A 80 1.65 -8.67 -16.51
N ASP A 81 2.91 -9.08 -16.62
CA ASP A 81 3.47 -9.77 -17.78
C ASP A 81 2.80 -11.11 -18.10
N ASN A 82 2.28 -11.78 -17.07
CA ASN A 82 1.54 -13.04 -17.10
C ASN A 82 0.02 -12.87 -17.29
N GLY A 83 -0.46 -11.64 -17.51
CA GLY A 83 -1.86 -11.32 -17.77
C GLY A 83 -2.72 -11.07 -16.53
N VAL A 84 -2.17 -11.19 -15.32
CA VAL A 84 -2.87 -10.80 -14.07
C VAL A 84 -3.14 -9.29 -14.09
N LEU A 85 -4.32 -8.91 -13.61
CA LEU A 85 -4.65 -7.52 -13.31
C LEU A 85 -4.53 -7.29 -11.81
N ALA A 86 -3.93 -6.18 -11.42
CA ALA A 86 -3.77 -5.83 -10.02
C ALA A 86 -4.04 -4.34 -9.77
N SER A 87 -4.49 -4.03 -8.57
CA SER A 87 -4.72 -2.67 -8.10
C SER A 87 -3.96 -2.43 -6.81
N TYR A 88 -3.35 -1.26 -6.68
CA TYR A 88 -2.69 -0.81 -5.47
C TYR A 88 -3.24 0.56 -5.07
N GLN A 89 -3.57 0.73 -3.79
CA GLN A 89 -3.97 2.00 -3.22
C GLN A 89 -3.14 2.29 -1.98
N GLN A 90 -2.77 3.55 -1.84
CA GLN A 90 -2.03 4.05 -0.71
C GLN A 90 -2.69 5.34 -0.23
N CYS A 91 -2.94 5.43 1.07
CA CYS A 91 -3.45 6.63 1.75
C CYS A 91 -2.62 6.90 3.00
N HIS A 92 -2.24 8.16 3.23
CA HIS A 92 -1.38 8.58 4.35
C HIS A 92 -2.12 9.24 5.50
N PHE A 93 -3.43 9.36 5.42
CA PHE A 93 -4.23 10.10 6.40
C PHE A 93 -5.36 9.28 6.99
N THR A 94 -5.44 7.97 6.74
CA THR A 94 -6.37 7.09 7.47
C THR A 94 -5.79 6.73 8.85
N PRO A 95 -6.63 6.46 9.86
CA PRO A 95 -6.19 6.18 11.22
C PRO A 95 -5.56 4.79 11.40
N ASP A 96 -5.43 4.00 10.34
CA ASP A 96 -4.85 2.67 10.33
C ASP A 96 -3.44 2.66 9.72
N TYR A 97 -2.53 1.92 10.35
CA TYR A 97 -1.17 1.68 9.85
C TYR A 97 -1.02 0.24 9.36
N TRP A 98 -2.03 -0.29 8.67
CA TRP A 98 -2.09 -1.70 8.26
C TRP A 98 -1.91 -1.83 6.75
N ARG A 99 -1.29 -2.94 6.32
CA ARG A 99 -1.23 -3.34 4.92
C ARG A 99 -2.33 -4.35 4.67
N ASN A 100 -3.18 -4.09 3.69
CA ASN A 100 -4.27 -4.98 3.32
C ASN A 100 -4.01 -5.52 1.93
N TYR A 101 -3.98 -6.85 1.80
CA TYR A 101 -3.88 -7.53 0.51
C TYR A 101 -5.17 -8.33 0.28
N THR A 102 -5.72 -8.24 -0.91
CA THR A 102 -6.85 -9.08 -1.33
C THR A 102 -6.49 -9.75 -2.64
N ALA A 103 -6.42 -11.08 -2.62
CA ALA A 103 -6.10 -11.89 -3.79
C ALA A 103 -7.30 -12.77 -4.15
N GLY A 104 -7.76 -12.70 -5.40
CA GLY A 104 -8.84 -13.53 -5.92
C GLY A 104 -8.32 -14.54 -6.94
N ILE A 105 -8.20 -15.81 -6.56
CA ILE A 105 -7.68 -16.86 -7.45
C ILE A 105 -8.79 -17.64 -8.19
N ARG A 106 -10.01 -17.67 -7.64
CA ARG A 106 -11.16 -18.41 -8.19
C ARG A 106 -12.34 -17.55 -8.62
N ALA A 107 -12.30 -16.24 -8.37
CA ALA A 107 -13.46 -15.36 -8.58
C ALA A 107 -13.98 -15.42 -10.04
N THR A 108 -13.08 -15.38 -11.02
CA THR A 108 -13.46 -15.47 -12.44
C THR A 108 -13.97 -16.85 -12.84
N SER A 109 -13.43 -17.92 -12.25
CA SER A 109 -13.88 -19.29 -12.49
C SER A 109 -15.27 -19.53 -11.91
N SER A 110 -15.50 -19.07 -10.68
CA SER A 110 -16.81 -19.07 -10.00
C SER A 110 -17.86 -18.31 -10.82
N LEU A 111 -17.54 -17.11 -11.30
CA LEU A 111 -18.46 -16.32 -12.14
C LEU A 111 -18.80 -17.03 -13.45
N ARG A 112 -17.85 -17.72 -14.07
CA ARG A 112 -18.08 -18.52 -15.29
C ARG A 112 -18.89 -19.79 -15.03
N THR A 113 -18.93 -20.27 -13.80
CA THR A 113 -19.70 -21.45 -13.36
C THR A 113 -20.99 -21.05 -12.61
N GLY A 114 -21.57 -19.90 -12.94
CA GLY A 114 -22.84 -19.43 -12.40
C GLY A 114 -22.77 -18.85 -10.98
N GLY A 115 -21.59 -18.38 -10.55
CA GLY A 115 -21.38 -17.82 -9.21
C GLY A 115 -21.28 -18.89 -8.12
N THR A 116 -20.95 -20.14 -8.49
CA THR A 116 -20.88 -21.24 -7.52
C THR A 116 -19.67 -21.03 -6.60
N PRO A 117 -19.81 -21.11 -5.26
CA PRO A 117 -18.68 -20.99 -4.34
C PRO A 117 -17.59 -22.01 -4.66
N GLU A 118 -16.39 -21.54 -4.95
CA GLU A 118 -15.24 -22.40 -5.22
C GLU A 118 -14.31 -22.46 -4.00
N ARG A 119 -13.78 -23.65 -3.71
CA ARG A 119 -12.83 -23.83 -2.61
C ARG A 119 -11.53 -23.10 -2.94
N VAL A 120 -11.16 -22.14 -2.11
CA VAL A 120 -9.86 -21.49 -2.18
C VAL A 120 -8.80 -22.51 -1.77
N PRO A 121 -7.78 -22.79 -2.60
CA PRO A 121 -6.70 -23.70 -2.24
C PRO A 121 -5.91 -23.15 -1.06
N VAL A 122 -5.34 -24.05 -0.26
CA VAL A 122 -4.41 -23.67 0.82
C VAL A 122 -3.19 -23.00 0.21
N LEU A 123 -2.71 -21.92 0.84
CA LEU A 123 -1.52 -21.20 0.39
C LEU A 123 -0.29 -22.12 0.46
N ASP A 124 0.65 -21.90 -0.46
CA ASP A 124 1.95 -22.58 -0.44
C ASP A 124 2.64 -22.38 0.93
N PRO A 125 3.06 -23.45 1.63
CA PRO A 125 3.75 -23.34 2.91
C PRO A 125 4.99 -22.44 2.89
N GLU A 126 5.73 -22.39 1.77
CA GLU A 126 6.89 -21.50 1.64
C GLU A 126 6.47 -20.03 1.63
N LEU A 127 5.34 -19.73 0.99
CA LEU A 127 4.77 -18.38 0.96
C LEU A 127 4.33 -17.96 2.37
N VAL A 128 3.63 -18.84 3.09
CA VAL A 128 3.24 -18.59 4.49
C VAL A 128 4.48 -18.31 5.34
N ALA A 129 5.48 -19.18 5.25
CA ALA A 129 6.68 -19.07 6.05
C ALA A 129 7.51 -17.81 5.73
N HIS A 130 7.47 -17.31 4.48
CA HIS A 130 8.09 -16.05 4.10
C HIS A 130 7.50 -14.84 4.85
N PHE A 131 6.17 -14.77 4.98
CA PHE A 131 5.50 -13.68 5.71
C PHE A 131 5.66 -13.83 7.23
N GLU A 132 5.57 -15.04 7.78
CA GLU A 132 5.76 -15.30 9.21
C GLU A 132 7.17 -14.91 9.70
N ARG A 133 8.19 -15.01 8.84
CA ARG A 133 9.57 -14.59 9.15
C ARG A 133 9.82 -13.08 9.03
N GLY A 134 8.78 -12.29 8.81
CA GLY A 134 8.87 -10.83 8.74
C GLY A 134 9.71 -10.31 7.55
N GLN A 135 9.80 -11.09 6.47
CA GLN A 135 10.47 -10.68 5.22
C GLN A 135 11.93 -10.23 5.42
N SER A 136 12.61 -10.80 6.42
CA SER A 136 14.04 -10.57 6.66
C SER A 136 14.87 -11.11 5.48
N ARG A 137 15.75 -10.27 4.92
CA ARG A 137 16.69 -10.70 3.88
C ARG A 137 17.65 -11.74 4.50
N GLY A 138 17.63 -12.96 3.95
CA GLY A 138 18.71 -13.93 4.14
C GLY A 138 19.97 -13.52 3.40
#